data_AF-A0A810NZ99-F1
#
_entry.id   AF-A0A810NZ99-F1
#
_cell.length_a   1.000
_cell.length_b   1.000
_cell.length_c   1.000
_cell.angle_alpha   90.00
_cell.angle_beta   90.00
_cell.angle_gamma   90.00
#
_symmetry.space_group_name_H-M   'P 1'
#
loop_
_entity.id
_entity.type
_entity.pdbx_description
1 polymer ?
#
loop_
_entity_poly.entity_id
_entity_poly.type
_entity_poly.pdbx_seq_one_letter_code
_entity_poly.pdbx_strand_id
1 'polypeptide(L)'
;MTEQNKGRRTGATGGSAVATEQDIAAMSAVQLRGWLTEHGVTGVSGMRKEDLVKTAVKTLRSEQSGASGSTAGKIAAEPGATAKKSTISGRSGTGSGAAARPAKSVSGTAQPRAEAAPDTGEDVIDLLLSHHDQIKVMFGEMGRLRGEHQEEIWTQLCRMLIIHESIEQQLVHPLAQRRLPDGDEVIAARLDEEQRATQELAELWDMGIDDPRFAERFAVLRDDVTEHAELEEAEEFGWLRENVPPDQLIGLAAAARAADRIVPPGDMRSAEPLHIADRVREALRNAGAS
;
A
#
# COMPACT_ATOMS: atom_id res chain seq x y z
N MET A 1 -20.78 -50.52 22.77
CA MET A 1 -22.00 -49.80 22.34
C MET A 1 -21.85 -48.38 22.85
N THR A 2 -20.92 -47.58 22.32
CA THR A 2 -20.88 -46.97 20.97
C THR A 2 -22.15 -46.18 20.69
N GLU A 3 -22.13 -44.87 20.86
CA GLU A 3 -22.68 -43.95 19.86
C GLU A 3 -22.04 -42.56 19.98
N GLN A 4 -21.29 -42.24 18.94
CA GLN A 4 -20.70 -40.93 18.67
C GLN A 4 -21.78 -40.06 18.03
N ASN A 5 -22.11 -38.90 18.60
CA ASN A 5 -22.93 -37.92 17.90
C ASN A 5 -22.03 -36.89 17.21
N LYS A 6 -21.76 -37.15 15.93
CA LYS A 6 -21.00 -36.30 15.01
C LYS A 6 -21.97 -35.30 14.38
N GLY A 7 -22.17 -34.17 15.05
CA GLY A 7 -22.97 -33.04 14.56
C GLY A 7 -22.21 -32.22 13.52
N ARG A 8 -22.30 -32.63 12.26
CA ARG A 8 -21.94 -31.87 11.07
C ARG A 8 -22.78 -30.58 11.00
N ARG A 9 -22.17 -29.41 11.17
CA ARG A 9 -22.77 -28.12 10.76
C ARG A 9 -22.24 -27.73 9.40
N THR A 10 -22.97 -28.13 8.37
CA THR A 10 -22.91 -27.57 7.02
C THR A 10 -23.66 -26.24 6.98
N GLY A 11 -23.07 -25.27 6.28
CA GLY A 11 -23.72 -24.16 5.57
C GLY A 11 -24.95 -23.54 6.21
N ALA A 12 -24.75 -22.39 6.86
CA ALA A 12 -25.83 -21.45 7.13
C ALA A 12 -25.52 -20.15 6.38
N THR A 13 -26.35 -19.86 5.39
CA THR A 13 -26.63 -18.51 4.88
C THR A 13 -26.94 -17.61 6.07
N GLY A 14 -26.01 -16.73 6.43
CA GLY A 14 -26.14 -15.84 7.59
C GLY A 14 -27.07 -14.69 7.29
N GLY A 15 -28.30 -14.76 7.81
CA GLY A 15 -29.08 -13.55 8.09
C GLY A 15 -28.34 -12.74 9.14
N SER A 16 -28.19 -11.43 8.90
CA SER A 16 -27.52 -10.48 9.79
C SER A 16 -28.05 -10.61 11.22
N ALA A 17 -27.26 -11.24 12.09
CA ALA A 17 -27.46 -11.14 13.52
C ALA A 17 -27.02 -9.71 13.91
N VAL A 18 -27.90 -8.96 14.57
CA VAL A 18 -27.57 -7.62 15.06
C VAL A 18 -26.34 -7.74 15.96
N ALA A 19 -25.22 -7.15 15.55
CA ALA A 19 -23.99 -7.16 16.31
C ALA A 19 -24.21 -6.51 17.69
N THR A 20 -23.75 -7.14 18.77
CA THR A 20 -23.72 -6.51 20.10
C THR A 20 -22.43 -5.70 20.29
N GLU A 21 -22.38 -4.82 21.30
CA GLU A 21 -21.13 -4.12 21.64
C GLU A 21 -20.00 -5.09 22.01
N GLN A 22 -20.36 -6.24 22.61
CA GLN A 22 -19.40 -7.29 22.95
C GLN A 22 -18.87 -7.99 21.69
N ASP A 23 -19.72 -8.21 20.68
CA ASP A 23 -19.29 -8.76 19.39
C ASP A 23 -18.35 -7.79 18.67
N ILE A 24 -18.69 -6.50 18.63
CA ILE A 24 -17.83 -5.45 18.04
C ILE A 24 -16.47 -5.39 18.74
N ALA A 25 -16.41 -5.48 20.07
CA ALA A 25 -15.15 -5.46 20.81
C ALA A 25 -14.25 -6.67 20.51
N ALA A 26 -14.83 -7.80 20.09
CA ALA A 26 -14.10 -9.01 19.74
C ALA A 26 -13.60 -9.05 18.29
N MET A 27 -14.12 -8.19 17.41
CA MET A 27 -13.75 -8.14 16.00
C MET A 27 -12.28 -7.77 15.79
N SER A 28 -11.69 -8.28 14.70
CA SER A 28 -10.38 -7.82 14.21
C SER A 28 -10.47 -6.42 13.59
N ALA A 29 -9.32 -5.78 13.35
CA ALA A 29 -9.29 -4.45 12.73
C ALA A 29 -9.88 -4.49 11.30
N VAL A 30 -9.63 -5.57 10.56
CA VAL A 30 -10.20 -5.83 9.23
C VAL A 30 -11.73 -5.94 9.31
N GLN A 31 -12.24 -6.75 10.23
CA GLN A 31 -13.69 -6.91 10.44
C GLN A 31 -14.37 -5.60 10.83
N LEU A 32 -13.73 -4.81 11.70
CA LEU A 32 -14.27 -3.53 12.13
C LEU A 32 -14.37 -2.53 10.97
N ARG A 33 -13.36 -2.47 10.09
CA ARG A 33 -13.42 -1.59 8.91
C ARG A 33 -14.46 -2.06 7.91
N GLY A 34 -14.52 -3.36 7.64
CA GLY A 34 -15.57 -3.93 6.77
C GLY A 34 -16.96 -3.60 7.30
N TRP A 35 -17.19 -3.82 8.60
CA TRP A 35 -18.44 -3.48 9.26
C TRP A 35 -18.75 -1.97 9.17
N LEU A 36 -17.77 -1.11 9.47
CA LEU A 36 -17.95 0.35 9.40
C LEU A 36 -18.29 0.83 7.98
N THR A 37 -17.64 0.28 6.96
CA THR A 37 -17.93 0.56 5.55
C THR A 37 -19.33 0.11 5.16
N GLU A 38 -19.76 -1.09 5.57
CA GLU A 38 -21.13 -1.58 5.35
C GLU A 38 -22.18 -0.66 5.99
N HIS A 39 -21.83 0.00 7.09
CA HIS A 39 -22.71 0.94 7.82
C HIS A 39 -22.45 2.40 7.41
N GLY A 40 -21.76 2.65 6.29
CA GLY A 40 -21.62 3.97 5.65
C GLY A 40 -20.60 4.91 6.30
N VAL A 41 -19.73 4.40 7.17
CA VAL A 41 -18.61 5.14 7.75
C VAL A 41 -17.40 5.01 6.84
N THR A 42 -16.76 6.14 6.52
CA THR A 42 -15.59 6.19 5.62
C THR A 42 -14.39 6.86 6.29
N GLY A 43 -13.18 6.66 5.75
CA GLY A 43 -11.95 7.25 6.29
C GLY A 43 -11.46 6.55 7.55
N VAL A 44 -11.68 5.23 7.62
CA VAL A 44 -11.35 4.39 8.79
C VAL A 44 -10.01 3.65 8.62
N SER A 45 -9.38 3.77 7.45
CA SER A 45 -8.24 2.95 7.02
C SER A 45 -7.02 3.16 7.93
N GLY A 46 -6.64 4.42 8.20
CA GLY A 46 -5.57 4.76 9.16
C GLY A 46 -5.93 4.68 10.65
N MET A 47 -7.12 4.18 11.02
CA MET A 47 -7.51 4.09 12.43
C MET A 47 -6.92 2.86 13.13
N ARG A 48 -6.47 3.05 14.37
CA ARG A 48 -6.08 1.92 15.24
C ARG A 48 -7.33 1.13 15.65
N LYS A 49 -7.15 -0.17 15.94
CA LYS A 49 -8.22 -1.07 16.40
C LYS A 49 -9.09 -0.47 17.51
N GLU A 50 -8.48 0.20 18.48
CA GLU A 50 -9.23 0.83 19.58
C GLU A 50 -10.18 1.94 19.10
N ASP A 51 -9.77 2.74 18.13
CA ASP A 51 -10.57 3.84 17.59
C ASP A 51 -11.63 3.31 16.61
N LEU A 52 -11.33 2.22 15.90
CA LEU A 52 -12.31 1.46 15.12
C LEU A 52 -13.42 0.90 16.01
N VAL A 53 -13.09 0.26 17.14
CA VAL A 53 -14.08 -0.24 18.10
C VAL A 53 -14.95 0.90 18.63
N LYS A 54 -14.34 2.02 19.04
CA LYS A 54 -15.10 3.20 19.52
C LYS A 54 -16.07 3.73 18.47
N THR A 55 -15.61 3.81 17.22
CA THR A 55 -16.42 4.29 16.10
C THR A 55 -17.56 3.32 15.81
N ALA A 56 -17.29 2.02 15.76
CA ALA A 56 -18.29 0.99 15.51
C ALA A 56 -19.36 0.94 16.60
N VAL A 57 -18.98 1.00 17.88
CA VAL A 57 -19.93 1.08 19.01
C VAL A 57 -20.78 2.35 18.92
N LYS A 58 -20.19 3.49 18.56
CA LYS A 58 -20.93 4.75 18.37
C LYS A 58 -21.96 4.63 17.24
N THR A 59 -21.59 4.06 16.11
CA THR A 59 -22.47 3.81 14.97
C THR A 59 -23.62 2.87 15.34
N LEU A 60 -23.32 1.72 15.98
CA LEU A 60 -24.33 0.76 16.44
C LEU A 60 -25.35 1.41 17.38
N ARG A 61 -24.89 2.21 18.35
CA ARG A 61 -25.78 2.93 19.29
C ARG A 61 -26.68 3.93 18.57
N SER A 62 -26.16 4.64 17.57
CA SER A 62 -26.93 5.58 16.77
C SER A 62 -28.08 4.89 16.05
N GLU A 63 -27.82 3.73 15.45
CA GLU A 63 -28.83 2.92 14.76
C GLU A 63 -29.89 2.35 15.72
N GLN A 64 -29.46 1.79 16.85
CA GLN A 64 -30.37 1.23 17.87
C GLN A 64 -31.27 2.30 18.51
N SER A 65 -30.79 3.53 18.62
CA SER A 65 -31.55 4.65 19.19
C SER A 65 -32.68 5.17 18.27
N GLY A 66 -32.78 4.66 17.02
CA GLY A 66 -33.84 5.06 16.09
C GLY A 66 -33.80 6.54 15.72
N ALA A 67 -32.62 7.19 15.84
CA ALA A 67 -32.38 8.52 15.31
C ALA A 67 -32.36 8.46 13.77
N SER A 68 -33.56 8.29 13.21
CA SER A 68 -33.85 8.29 11.78
C SER A 68 -33.68 9.70 11.23
N GLY A 69 -32.44 10.12 11.05
CA GLY A 69 -32.06 11.12 10.08
C GLY A 69 -31.80 10.43 8.76
N SER A 70 -32.77 10.49 7.84
CA SER A 70 -32.56 10.20 6.42
C SER A 70 -31.36 11.00 5.92
N THR A 71 -30.20 10.37 5.83
CA THR A 71 -29.04 10.91 5.14
C THR A 71 -28.30 9.75 4.50
N ALA A 72 -28.48 9.59 3.19
CA ALA A 72 -27.48 9.00 2.31
C ALA A 72 -26.26 9.94 2.24
N GLY A 73 -25.66 10.22 3.40
CA GLY A 73 -24.51 11.09 3.58
C GLY A 73 -23.44 10.30 4.32
N LYS A 74 -22.33 10.04 3.65
CA LYS A 74 -21.16 9.35 4.20
C LYS A 74 -20.78 9.98 5.55
N ILE A 75 -20.72 9.17 6.61
CA ILE A 75 -20.27 9.64 7.92
C ILE A 75 -18.74 9.57 7.89
N ALA A 76 -18.09 10.71 7.68
CA ALA A 76 -16.63 10.78 7.78
C ALA A 76 -16.21 10.60 9.24
N ALA A 77 -15.31 9.66 9.49
CA ALA A 77 -14.76 9.47 10.81
C ALA A 77 -13.83 10.66 11.15
N GLU A 78 -13.98 11.25 12.34
CA GLU A 78 -13.20 12.44 12.74
C GLU A 78 -11.73 12.05 13.04
N PRO A 79 -10.73 12.77 12.50
CA PRO A 79 -9.33 12.48 12.80
C PRO A 79 -8.97 12.86 14.24
N GLY A 80 -8.48 11.87 15.01
CA GLY A 80 -7.92 12.06 16.34
C GLY A 80 -6.64 12.90 16.29
N ALA A 81 -6.70 14.12 16.83
CA ALA A 81 -5.59 15.07 16.79
C ALA A 81 -4.46 14.71 17.77
N THR A 82 -3.31 14.27 17.26
CA THR A 82 -2.01 14.46 17.93
C THR A 82 -0.87 14.65 16.91
N ALA A 83 -0.64 15.89 16.47
CA ALA A 83 0.59 16.29 15.77
C ALA A 83 1.21 17.51 16.48
N LYS A 84 2.37 17.31 17.13
CA LYS A 84 3.15 18.40 17.74
C LYS A 84 4.02 19.07 16.68
N LYS A 85 3.74 20.36 16.45
CA LYS A 85 4.48 21.27 15.57
C LYS A 85 5.80 21.68 16.23
N SER A 86 6.94 21.28 15.66
CA SER A 86 8.26 21.81 16.04
C SER A 86 8.66 22.91 15.05
N THR A 87 8.77 24.12 15.58
CA THR A 87 9.23 25.32 14.89
C THR A 87 10.77 25.35 14.90
N ILE A 88 11.40 25.45 13.73
CA ILE A 88 12.77 25.94 13.63
C ILE A 88 12.80 27.18 12.74
N SER A 89 13.32 28.24 13.36
CA SER A 89 13.64 29.54 12.79
C SER A 89 15.11 29.54 12.38
N GLY A 90 15.46 30.15 11.25
CA GLY A 90 16.80 30.71 11.12
C GLY A 90 17.37 30.90 9.72
N ARG A 91 17.16 32.13 9.21
CA ARG A 91 18.19 33.06 8.73
C ARG A 91 18.67 33.02 7.27
N SER A 92 18.37 34.15 6.63
CA SER A 92 18.92 34.70 5.39
C SER A 92 20.43 34.87 5.39
N GLY A 93 21.05 34.64 4.24
CA GLY A 93 22.41 35.04 3.91
C GLY A 93 22.52 35.39 2.43
N THR A 94 22.72 36.67 2.14
CA THR A 94 22.96 37.26 0.81
C THR A 94 24.42 37.09 0.39
N GLY A 95 24.69 36.81 -0.89
CA GLY A 95 26.03 36.86 -1.48
C GLY A 95 25.97 36.92 -3.01
N SER A 96 26.46 38.03 -3.55
CA SER A 96 26.51 38.39 -4.97
C SER A 96 27.82 37.92 -5.63
N GLY A 97 27.85 37.68 -6.95
CA GLY A 97 29.10 37.55 -7.71
C GLY A 97 29.01 36.87 -9.08
N ALA A 98 29.13 37.66 -10.14
CA ALA A 98 29.10 37.30 -11.56
C ALA A 98 30.30 36.48 -12.07
N ALA A 99 30.12 35.71 -13.15
CA ALA A 99 30.82 35.87 -14.45
C ALA A 99 30.66 34.63 -15.37
N ALA A 100 30.62 34.87 -16.67
CA ALA A 100 30.34 33.90 -17.73
C ALA A 100 31.61 33.30 -18.36
N ARG A 101 31.53 31.98 -18.71
CA ARG A 101 31.99 31.21 -19.92
C ARG A 101 33.44 31.41 -20.47
N PRO A 102 34.11 30.39 -21.06
CA PRO A 102 33.54 29.48 -22.08
C PRO A 102 33.98 28.00 -22.07
N ALA A 103 33.32 27.25 -22.95
CA ALA A 103 33.43 25.81 -23.18
C ALA A 103 34.73 25.38 -23.89
N LYS A 104 35.20 24.15 -23.58
CA LYS A 104 35.95 23.28 -24.50
C LYS A 104 35.79 21.80 -24.13
N SER A 105 35.28 21.06 -25.13
CA SER A 105 35.36 19.63 -25.43
C SER A 105 36.43 18.78 -24.71
N VAL A 106 36.01 17.64 -24.13
CA VAL A 106 36.82 16.41 -24.07
C VAL A 106 35.93 15.17 -24.27
N SER A 107 36.48 14.26 -25.08
CA SER A 107 36.01 12.96 -25.53
C SER A 107 35.89 11.92 -24.41
N GLY A 108 34.85 11.09 -24.52
CA GLY A 108 34.78 9.65 -24.19
C GLY A 108 35.54 9.11 -22.97
N THR A 109 34.80 8.83 -21.90
CA THR A 109 35.11 7.78 -20.92
C THR A 109 33.82 7.12 -20.44
N ALA A 110 33.87 5.79 -20.33
CA ALA A 110 32.79 4.90 -19.95
C ALA A 110 32.12 5.33 -18.64
N GLN A 111 30.78 5.24 -18.60
CA GLN A 111 30.02 5.40 -17.36
C GLN A 111 30.54 4.42 -16.30
N PRO A 112 30.84 4.87 -15.07
CA PRO A 112 31.13 3.97 -13.99
C PRO A 112 29.87 3.16 -13.68
N ARG A 113 30.00 1.84 -13.71
CA ARG A 113 29.03 0.88 -13.18
C ARG A 113 28.69 1.34 -11.76
N ALA A 114 27.41 1.59 -11.49
CA ALA A 114 26.92 1.99 -10.18
C ALA A 114 27.52 1.06 -9.11
N GLU A 115 28.48 1.60 -8.35
CA GLU A 115 28.95 0.96 -7.13
C GLU A 115 27.75 0.88 -6.19
N ALA A 116 27.55 -0.30 -5.58
CA ALA A 116 26.48 -0.51 -4.64
C ALA A 116 26.54 0.58 -3.56
N ALA A 117 25.42 1.29 -3.39
CA ALA A 117 25.26 2.28 -2.33
C ALA A 117 25.68 1.67 -0.97
N PRO A 118 26.27 2.45 -0.06
CA PRO A 118 26.63 1.96 1.27
C PRO A 118 25.41 1.36 1.96
N ASP A 119 25.62 0.27 2.70
CA ASP A 119 24.61 -0.33 3.57
C ASP A 119 24.18 0.72 4.62
N THR A 120 23.05 1.38 4.37
CA THR A 120 22.52 2.45 5.21
C THR A 120 21.90 1.93 6.50
N GLY A 121 21.83 0.60 6.68
CA GLY A 121 21.05 -0.01 7.75
C GLY A 121 19.54 0.13 7.56
N GLU A 122 19.08 0.61 6.39
CA GLU A 122 17.66 0.71 6.04
C GLU A 122 17.07 -0.69 5.87
N ASP A 123 15.96 -0.93 6.58
CA ASP A 123 15.25 -2.19 6.56
C ASP A 123 14.22 -2.27 5.41
N VAL A 124 13.61 -3.44 5.21
CA VAL A 124 12.63 -3.64 4.14
C VAL A 124 11.39 -2.76 4.30
N ILE A 125 11.04 -2.39 5.54
CA ILE A 125 9.89 -1.53 5.81
C ILE A 125 10.23 -0.08 5.44
N ASP A 126 11.45 0.40 5.70
CA ASP A 126 11.91 1.71 5.22
C ASP A 126 11.87 1.82 3.70
N LEU A 127 12.25 0.74 3.01
CA LEU A 127 12.18 0.65 1.55
C LEU A 127 10.73 0.77 1.04
N LEU A 128 9.80 0.02 1.62
CA LEU A 128 8.39 0.02 1.19
C LEU A 128 7.68 1.33 1.51
N LEU A 129 7.96 1.94 2.67
CA LEU A 129 7.49 3.29 2.98
C LEU A 129 7.97 4.32 1.95
N SER A 130 9.24 4.20 1.50
CA SER A 130 9.76 5.03 0.41
C SER A 130 9.08 4.74 -0.93
N HIS A 131 8.69 3.50 -1.21
CA HIS A 131 7.87 3.15 -2.38
C HIS A 131 6.50 3.82 -2.30
N HIS A 132 5.81 3.76 -1.14
CA HIS A 132 4.52 4.43 -0.93
C HIS A 132 4.59 5.93 -1.26
N ASP A 133 5.61 6.63 -0.74
CA ASP A 133 5.80 8.05 -0.98
C ASP A 133 6.04 8.35 -2.46
N GLN A 134 6.86 7.55 -3.14
CA GLN A 134 7.11 7.70 -4.58
C GLN A 134 5.84 7.45 -5.41
N ILE A 135 5.07 6.42 -5.07
CA ILE A 135 3.78 6.10 -5.72
C ILE A 135 2.81 7.27 -5.56
N LYS A 136 2.65 7.81 -4.34
CA LYS A 136 1.79 8.98 -4.04
C LYS A 136 2.21 10.20 -4.87
N VAL A 137 3.51 10.45 -5.01
CA VAL A 137 4.04 11.53 -5.87
C VAL A 137 3.67 11.31 -7.34
N MET A 138 3.90 10.12 -7.89
CA MET A 138 3.61 9.81 -9.30
C MET A 138 2.11 9.90 -9.62
N PHE A 139 1.23 9.47 -8.70
CA PHE A 139 -0.22 9.70 -8.82
C PHE A 139 -0.55 11.20 -8.95
N GLY A 140 0.09 12.05 -8.15
CA GLY A 140 -0.06 13.51 -8.23
C GLY A 140 0.47 14.10 -9.54
N GLU A 141 1.60 13.59 -10.05
CA GLU A 141 2.20 14.04 -11.30
C GLU A 141 1.35 13.69 -12.53
N MET A 142 0.74 12.51 -12.57
CA MET A 142 -0.21 12.11 -13.62
C MET A 142 -1.38 13.10 -13.79
N GLY A 143 -1.85 13.69 -12.68
CA GLY A 143 -2.89 14.72 -12.72
C GLY A 143 -2.44 16.03 -13.39
N ARG A 144 -1.13 16.32 -13.39
CA ARG A 144 -0.56 17.64 -13.76
C ARG A 144 0.16 17.64 -15.11
N LEU A 145 0.83 16.56 -15.48
CA LEU A 145 1.65 16.45 -16.68
C LEU A 145 0.84 15.97 -17.89
N ARG A 146 1.26 16.31 -19.11
CA ARG A 146 0.58 15.92 -20.36
C ARG A 146 1.60 15.51 -21.43
N GLY A 147 1.16 14.73 -22.42
CA GLY A 147 2.00 14.27 -23.53
C GLY A 147 3.08 13.29 -23.07
N GLU A 148 4.27 13.35 -23.69
CA GLU A 148 5.37 12.41 -23.44
C GLU A 148 5.74 12.27 -21.95
N HIS A 149 5.74 13.37 -21.19
CA HIS A 149 6.03 13.31 -19.75
C HIS A 149 4.96 12.57 -18.95
N GLN A 150 3.69 12.63 -19.37
CA GLN A 150 2.62 11.86 -18.72
C GLN A 150 2.78 10.37 -19.01
N GLU A 151 3.15 10.00 -20.23
CA GLU A 151 3.45 8.60 -20.60
C GLU A 151 4.65 8.05 -19.81
N GLU A 152 5.69 8.87 -19.63
CA GLU A 152 6.87 8.52 -18.84
C GLU A 152 6.53 8.26 -17.37
N ILE A 153 5.71 9.12 -16.75
CA ILE A 153 5.26 8.91 -15.37
C ILE A 153 4.33 7.70 -15.29
N TRP A 154 3.41 7.53 -16.24
CA TRP A 154 2.52 6.36 -16.28
C TRP A 154 3.30 5.05 -16.30
N THR A 155 4.30 4.96 -17.18
CA THR A 155 5.18 3.79 -17.30
C THR A 155 5.96 3.54 -16.00
N GLN A 156 6.48 4.59 -15.37
CA GLN A 156 7.19 4.50 -14.10
C GLN A 156 6.30 4.06 -12.95
N LEU A 157 5.08 4.58 -12.88
CA LEU A 157 4.08 4.21 -11.88
C LEU A 157 3.71 2.73 -12.00
N CYS A 158 3.38 2.26 -13.22
CA CYS A 158 3.06 0.85 -13.45
C CYS A 158 4.21 -0.06 -13.02
N ARG A 159 5.44 0.28 -13.39
CA ARG A 159 6.64 -0.45 -12.98
C ARG A 159 6.79 -0.51 -11.45
N MET A 160 6.61 0.64 -10.79
CA MET A 160 6.78 0.74 -9.35
C MET A 160 5.76 -0.13 -8.62
N LEU A 161 4.48 -0.04 -8.99
CA LEU A 161 3.40 -0.84 -8.39
C LEU A 161 3.68 -2.34 -8.50
N ILE A 162 4.10 -2.81 -9.67
CA ILE A 162 4.42 -4.22 -9.90
C ILE A 162 5.54 -4.70 -8.97
N ILE A 163 6.62 -3.93 -8.86
CA ILE A 163 7.77 -4.32 -8.06
C ILE A 163 7.42 -4.28 -6.57
N HIS A 164 6.74 -3.22 -6.14
CA HIS A 164 6.27 -3.00 -4.79
C HIS A 164 5.40 -4.18 -4.29
N GLU A 165 4.31 -4.47 -4.99
CA GLU A 165 3.41 -5.59 -4.66
C GLU A 165 4.16 -6.94 -4.67
N SER A 166 5.09 -7.12 -5.62
CA SER A 166 5.89 -8.35 -5.69
C SER A 166 6.79 -8.52 -4.47
N ILE A 167 7.37 -7.44 -3.94
CA ILE A 167 8.20 -7.48 -2.74
C ILE A 167 7.34 -7.87 -1.53
N GLU A 168 6.17 -7.27 -1.41
CA GLU A 168 5.25 -7.54 -0.30
C GLU A 168 4.78 -8.99 -0.29
N GLN A 169 4.24 -9.47 -1.42
CA GLN A 169 3.76 -10.83 -1.58
C GLN A 169 4.83 -11.90 -1.32
N GLN A 170 6.05 -11.66 -1.77
CA GLN A 170 7.10 -12.69 -1.68
C GLN A 170 7.89 -12.63 -0.37
N LEU A 171 8.02 -11.46 0.26
CA LEU A 171 8.90 -11.28 1.41
C LEU A 171 8.15 -10.87 2.68
N VAL A 172 7.25 -9.88 2.59
CA VAL A 172 6.66 -9.22 3.77
C VAL A 172 5.42 -9.93 4.25
N HIS A 173 4.43 -10.17 3.39
CA HIS A 173 3.20 -10.85 3.78
C HIS A 173 3.44 -12.25 4.35
N PRO A 174 4.34 -13.10 3.81
CA PRO A 174 4.63 -14.39 4.44
C PRO A 174 5.21 -14.24 5.86
N LEU A 175 6.02 -13.20 6.10
CA LEU A 175 6.52 -12.90 7.43
C LEU A 175 5.39 -12.40 8.34
N ALA A 176 4.59 -11.45 7.88
CA ALA A 176 3.45 -10.89 8.59
C ALA A 176 2.44 -11.97 8.96
N GLN A 177 2.04 -12.82 8.02
CA GLN A 177 1.12 -13.95 8.23
C GLN A 177 1.55 -14.83 9.41
N ARG A 178 2.86 -15.10 9.54
CA ARG A 178 3.40 -15.97 10.61
C ARG A 178 3.55 -15.26 11.95
N ARG A 179 3.60 -13.93 11.98
CA ARG A 179 4.01 -13.16 13.15
C ARG A 179 2.85 -12.37 13.77
N LEU A 180 1.96 -11.83 12.96
CA LEU A 180 0.80 -11.08 13.43
C LEU A 180 -0.19 -12.01 14.14
N PRO A 181 -0.87 -11.55 15.21
CA PRO A 181 -1.92 -12.31 15.88
C PRO A 181 -3.07 -12.72 14.95
N ASP A 182 -3.49 -11.80 14.07
CA ASP A 182 -4.57 -11.97 13.10
C ASP A 182 -4.01 -12.11 11.66
N GLY A 183 -2.79 -12.66 11.53
CA GLY A 183 -2.01 -12.61 10.29
C GLY A 183 -2.71 -13.23 9.07
N ASP A 184 -3.40 -14.36 9.21
CA ASP A 184 -4.12 -14.97 8.09
C ASP A 184 -5.23 -14.07 7.53
N GLU A 185 -5.95 -13.36 8.40
CA GLU A 185 -7.05 -12.48 7.99
C GLU A 185 -6.54 -11.17 7.38
N VAL A 186 -5.53 -10.55 8.00
CA VAL A 186 -4.90 -9.32 7.50
C VAL A 186 -4.31 -9.55 6.10
N ILE A 187 -3.55 -10.64 5.94
CA ILE A 187 -2.90 -10.94 4.65
C ILE A 187 -3.91 -11.36 3.58
N ALA A 188 -4.97 -12.09 3.92
CA ALA A 188 -6.02 -12.38 2.96
C ALA A 188 -6.67 -11.08 2.42
N ALA A 189 -6.91 -10.09 3.29
CA ALA A 189 -7.45 -8.80 2.89
C ALA A 189 -6.50 -8.02 1.97
N ARG A 190 -5.20 -7.97 2.28
CA ARG A 190 -4.19 -7.32 1.42
C ARG A 190 -4.11 -7.94 0.03
N LEU A 191 -4.02 -9.28 -0.03
CA LEU A 191 -3.96 -9.99 -1.31
C LEU A 191 -5.21 -9.75 -2.17
N ASP A 192 -6.40 -9.64 -1.55
CA ASP A 192 -7.64 -9.31 -2.25
C ASP A 192 -7.68 -7.84 -2.74
N GLU A 193 -7.07 -6.90 -2.02
CA GLU A 193 -6.89 -5.51 -2.44
C GLU A 193 -5.91 -5.40 -3.62
N GLU A 194 -4.73 -6.01 -3.48
CA GLU A 194 -3.69 -6.07 -4.51
C GLU A 194 -4.19 -6.70 -5.80
N GLN A 195 -4.92 -7.82 -5.71
CA GLN A 195 -5.49 -8.48 -6.88
C GLN A 195 -6.41 -7.54 -7.67
N ARG A 196 -7.25 -6.77 -6.97
CA ARG A 196 -8.13 -5.78 -7.59
C ARG A 196 -7.33 -4.64 -8.22
N ALA A 197 -6.35 -4.10 -7.51
CA ALA A 197 -5.49 -3.03 -8.00
C ALA A 197 -4.67 -3.45 -9.24
N THR A 198 -4.09 -4.66 -9.22
CA THR A 198 -3.34 -5.22 -10.35
C THR A 198 -4.24 -5.46 -11.57
N GLN A 199 -5.49 -5.91 -11.37
CA GLN A 199 -6.43 -6.05 -12.47
C GLN A 199 -6.82 -4.69 -13.06
N GLU A 200 -7.13 -3.71 -12.22
CA GLU A 200 -7.44 -2.34 -12.66
C GLU A 200 -6.25 -1.71 -13.41
N LEU A 201 -5.02 -1.92 -12.92
CA LEU A 201 -3.79 -1.45 -13.55
C LEU A 201 -3.61 -2.05 -14.95
N ALA A 202 -3.83 -3.36 -15.12
CA ALA A 202 -3.74 -4.02 -16.42
C ALA A 202 -4.78 -3.47 -17.41
N GLU A 203 -6.03 -3.27 -16.96
CA GLU A 203 -7.08 -2.72 -17.81
C GLU A 203 -6.82 -1.25 -18.19
N LEU A 204 -6.25 -0.45 -17.28
CA LEU A 204 -5.82 0.92 -17.55
C LEU A 204 -4.63 0.97 -18.53
N TRP A 205 -3.72 0.02 -18.42
CA TRP A 205 -2.58 -0.11 -19.32
C TRP A 205 -3.04 -0.39 -20.75
N ASP A 206 -3.90 -1.38 -20.94
CA ASP A 206 -4.49 -1.74 -22.24
C ASP A 206 -5.32 -0.60 -22.84
N MET A 207 -6.04 0.13 -21.97
CA MET A 207 -6.88 1.27 -22.36
C MET A 207 -6.05 2.45 -22.88
N GLY A 208 -4.90 2.71 -22.27
CA GLY A 208 -4.02 3.84 -22.58
C GLY A 208 -4.51 5.18 -22.01
N ILE A 209 -3.55 6.08 -21.75
CA ILE A 209 -3.79 7.35 -21.04
C ILE A 209 -4.67 8.36 -21.79
N ASP A 210 -4.84 8.17 -23.10
CA ASP A 210 -5.65 9.04 -23.97
C ASP A 210 -7.12 8.63 -24.05
N ASP A 211 -7.52 7.47 -23.50
CA ASP A 211 -8.92 7.04 -23.48
C ASP A 211 -9.75 7.99 -22.58
N PRO A 212 -10.94 8.45 -23.01
CA PRO A 212 -11.80 9.32 -22.23
C PRO A 212 -12.19 8.79 -20.83
N ARG A 213 -12.16 7.47 -20.63
CA ARG A 213 -12.49 6.80 -19.37
C ARG A 213 -11.29 6.65 -18.44
N PHE A 214 -10.07 6.85 -18.95
CA PHE A 214 -8.83 6.64 -18.18
C PHE A 214 -8.84 7.45 -16.89
N ALA A 215 -9.20 8.74 -16.95
CA ALA A 215 -9.13 9.63 -15.80
C ALA A 215 -10.02 9.20 -14.62
N GLU A 216 -11.22 8.68 -14.89
CA GLU A 216 -12.14 8.19 -13.86
C GLU A 216 -11.61 6.91 -13.22
N ARG A 217 -11.24 5.93 -14.05
CA ARG A 217 -10.69 4.65 -13.61
C ARG A 217 -9.37 4.79 -12.86
N PHE A 218 -8.49 5.67 -13.35
CA PHE A 218 -7.22 6.00 -12.69
C PHE A 218 -7.43 6.63 -11.31
N ALA A 219 -8.49 7.42 -11.12
CA ALA A 219 -8.81 7.96 -9.80
C ALA A 219 -9.23 6.85 -8.82
N VAL A 220 -9.97 5.84 -9.29
CA VAL A 220 -10.30 4.65 -8.49
C VAL A 220 -9.05 3.88 -8.11
N LEU A 221 -8.18 3.56 -9.08
CA LEU A 221 -6.90 2.88 -8.80
C LEU A 221 -6.06 3.65 -7.78
N ARG A 222 -5.96 4.97 -7.91
CA ARG A 222 -5.23 5.82 -6.97
C ARG A 222 -5.78 5.69 -5.55
N ASP A 223 -7.10 5.78 -5.42
CA ASP A 223 -7.75 5.75 -4.11
C ASP A 223 -7.57 4.37 -3.47
N ASP A 224 -7.76 3.29 -4.24
CA ASP A 224 -7.57 1.89 -3.78
C ASP A 224 -6.12 1.64 -3.34
N VAL A 225 -5.12 2.04 -4.13
CA VAL A 225 -3.70 1.86 -3.79
C VAL A 225 -3.29 2.72 -2.59
N THR A 226 -3.86 3.93 -2.47
CA THR A 226 -3.57 4.80 -1.31
C THR A 226 -4.15 4.19 -0.03
N GLU A 227 -5.38 3.69 -0.08
CA GLU A 227 -6.00 3.00 1.05
C GLU A 227 -5.24 1.74 1.44
N HIS A 228 -4.83 0.93 0.46
CA HIS A 228 -4.02 -0.27 0.68
C HIS A 228 -2.72 0.07 1.44
N ALA A 229 -1.93 1.03 0.95
CA ALA A 229 -0.70 1.47 1.59
C ALA A 229 -0.93 1.95 3.04
N GLU A 230 -2.01 2.68 3.31
CA GLU A 230 -2.35 3.11 4.68
C GLU A 230 -2.70 1.94 5.61
N LEU A 231 -3.34 0.89 5.08
CA LEU A 231 -3.70 -0.30 5.84
C LEU A 231 -2.46 -1.14 6.17
N GLU A 232 -1.56 -1.34 5.22
CA GLU A 232 -0.27 -2.03 5.46
C GLU A 232 0.58 -1.31 6.51
N GLU A 233 0.69 0.02 6.38
CA GLU A 233 1.43 0.85 7.33
C GLU A 233 0.88 0.68 8.77
N ALA A 234 -0.45 0.64 8.91
CA ALA A 234 -1.14 0.57 10.19
C ALA A 234 -1.19 -0.84 10.79
N GLU A 235 -1.35 -1.88 9.97
CA GLU A 235 -1.64 -3.25 10.43
C GLU A 235 -0.44 -4.18 10.38
N GLU A 236 0.45 -3.99 9.42
CA GLU A 236 1.59 -4.88 9.19
C GLU A 236 2.90 -4.22 9.57
N PHE A 237 3.22 -3.09 8.96
CA PHE A 237 4.56 -2.52 9.03
C PHE A 237 4.90 -2.04 10.44
N GLY A 238 3.97 -1.34 11.10
CA GLY A 238 4.13 -0.92 12.49
C GLY A 238 4.34 -2.12 13.42
N TRP A 239 3.52 -3.16 13.28
CA TRP A 239 3.61 -4.36 14.11
C TRP A 239 4.93 -5.11 13.88
N LEU A 240 5.32 -5.31 12.61
CA LEU A 240 6.56 -5.98 12.23
C LEU A 240 7.77 -5.26 12.81
N ARG A 241 7.83 -3.94 12.70
CA ARG A 241 8.93 -3.12 13.22
C ARG A 241 9.06 -3.21 14.74
N GLU A 242 7.95 -3.35 15.45
CA GLU A 242 7.93 -3.48 16.92
C GLU A 242 8.31 -4.89 17.40
N ASN A 243 8.03 -5.93 16.61
CA ASN A 243 8.05 -7.33 17.09
C ASN A 243 9.02 -8.26 16.34
N VAL A 244 9.62 -7.83 15.23
CA VAL A 244 10.60 -8.61 14.46
C VAL A 244 12.00 -8.07 14.72
N PRO A 245 13.02 -8.94 14.91
CA PRO A 245 14.40 -8.50 15.09
C PRO A 245 14.89 -7.64 13.90
N PRO A 246 15.54 -6.48 14.15
CA PRO A 246 15.99 -5.58 13.08
C PRO A 246 16.86 -6.25 12.02
N ASP A 247 17.79 -7.13 12.43
CA ASP A 247 18.65 -7.87 11.50
C ASP A 247 17.86 -8.73 10.50
N GLN A 248 16.69 -9.24 10.91
CA GLN A 248 15.81 -9.98 10.01
C GLN A 248 15.18 -9.06 8.96
N LEU A 249 14.74 -7.86 9.34
CA LEU A 249 14.14 -6.89 8.42
C LEU A 249 15.19 -6.28 7.48
N ILE A 250 16.41 -6.04 7.96
CA ILE A 250 17.56 -5.61 7.14
C ILE A 250 17.93 -6.71 6.13
N GLY A 251 17.94 -7.97 6.55
CA GLY A 251 18.19 -9.11 5.65
C GLY A 251 17.21 -9.18 4.47
N LEU A 252 15.93 -8.88 4.71
CA LEU A 252 14.90 -8.83 3.65
C LEU A 252 15.11 -7.65 2.68
N ALA A 253 15.65 -6.52 3.15
CA ALA A 253 15.89 -5.34 2.31
C ALA A 253 16.87 -5.65 1.15
N ALA A 254 17.86 -6.51 1.38
CA ALA A 254 18.82 -6.90 0.34
C ALA A 254 18.14 -7.64 -0.83
N ALA A 255 17.20 -8.55 -0.52
CA ALA A 255 16.42 -9.26 -1.52
C ALA A 255 15.46 -8.32 -2.26
N ALA A 256 14.79 -7.42 -1.54
CA ALA A 256 13.90 -6.42 -2.13
C ALA A 256 14.63 -5.48 -3.10
N ARG A 257 15.81 -4.95 -2.72
CA ARG A 257 16.64 -4.12 -3.61
C ARG A 257 17.21 -4.89 -4.81
N ALA A 258 17.33 -6.21 -4.72
CA ALA A 258 17.66 -7.02 -5.88
C ALA A 258 16.51 -7.06 -6.88
N ALA A 259 15.25 -7.19 -6.43
CA ALA A 259 14.07 -7.16 -7.29
C ALA A 259 13.90 -5.84 -8.06
N ASP A 260 14.18 -4.69 -7.43
CA ASP A 260 14.18 -3.38 -8.10
C ASP A 260 15.05 -3.33 -9.37
N ARG A 261 16.11 -4.16 -9.43
CA ARG A 261 17.05 -4.21 -10.56
C ARG A 261 16.62 -5.17 -11.68
N ILE A 262 15.58 -5.97 -11.47
CA ILE A 262 15.14 -7.03 -12.39
C ILE A 262 14.33 -6.47 -13.55
N VAL A 263 13.60 -5.38 -13.32
CA VAL A 263 12.80 -4.72 -14.35
C VAL A 263 13.55 -3.46 -14.81
N PRO A 264 14.37 -3.50 -15.87
CA PRO A 264 14.95 -2.28 -16.41
C PRO A 264 13.84 -1.37 -16.96
N PRO A 265 14.01 -0.03 -16.97
CA PRO A 265 12.99 0.91 -17.44
C PRO A 265 12.48 0.66 -18.87
N GLY A 266 13.26 -0.03 -19.72
CA GLY A 266 12.88 -0.40 -21.08
C GLY A 266 11.92 -1.59 -21.19
N ASP A 267 11.80 -2.43 -20.16
CA ASP A 267 10.99 -3.66 -20.22
C ASP A 267 9.49 -3.38 -20.22
N MET A 268 9.04 -2.29 -19.59
CA MET A 268 7.63 -1.88 -19.61
C MET A 268 7.15 -1.49 -21.02
N ARG A 269 8.06 -1.09 -21.93
CA ARG A 269 7.71 -0.76 -23.32
C ARG A 269 7.58 -1.99 -24.22
N SER A 270 8.00 -3.17 -23.74
CA SER A 270 8.12 -4.40 -24.53
C SER A 270 7.38 -5.60 -23.93
N ALA A 271 6.86 -5.50 -22.72
CA ALA A 271 6.10 -6.54 -22.04
C ALA A 271 4.95 -5.96 -21.21
N GLU A 272 3.83 -6.68 -21.20
CA GLU A 272 2.66 -6.36 -20.38
C GLU A 272 2.98 -6.36 -18.88
N PRO A 273 2.37 -5.44 -18.08
CA PRO A 273 2.53 -5.36 -16.63
C PRO A 273 2.49 -6.70 -15.90
N LEU A 274 1.51 -7.55 -16.22
CA LEU A 274 1.32 -8.84 -15.55
C LEU A 274 2.48 -9.81 -15.78
N HIS A 275 3.03 -9.85 -17.00
CA HIS A 275 4.20 -10.69 -17.29
C HIS A 275 5.45 -10.22 -16.54
N ILE A 276 5.58 -8.91 -16.33
CA ILE A 276 6.67 -8.34 -15.56
C ILE A 276 6.50 -8.73 -14.08
N ALA A 277 5.28 -8.65 -13.53
CA ALA A 277 4.99 -9.08 -12.17
C ALA A 277 5.39 -10.54 -11.94
N ASP A 278 5.00 -11.45 -12.84
CA ASP A 278 5.37 -12.87 -12.72
C ASP A 278 6.89 -13.09 -12.74
N ARG A 279 7.63 -12.36 -13.59
CA ARG A 279 9.09 -12.41 -13.63
C ARG A 279 9.72 -11.92 -12.32
N VAL A 280 9.20 -10.84 -11.74
CA VAL A 280 9.73 -10.29 -10.47
C VAL A 280 9.45 -11.27 -9.33
N ARG A 281 8.22 -11.76 -9.20
CA ARG A 281 7.85 -12.76 -8.18
C ARG A 281 8.70 -14.02 -8.29
N GLU A 282 8.90 -14.53 -9.51
CA GLU A 282 9.75 -15.70 -9.73
C GLU A 282 11.19 -15.48 -9.29
N ALA A 283 11.77 -14.32 -9.61
CA ALA A 283 13.13 -14.03 -9.21
C ALA A 283 13.27 -13.83 -7.69
N LEU A 284 12.28 -13.22 -7.04
CA LEU A 284 12.21 -13.10 -5.58
C LEU A 284 12.12 -14.47 -4.90
N ARG A 285 11.30 -15.41 -5.42
CA ARG A 285 11.24 -16.79 -4.93
C ARG A 285 12.59 -17.50 -5.02
N ASN A 286 13.28 -17.35 -6.15
CA ASN A 286 14.59 -17.96 -6.36
C ASN A 286 15.67 -17.35 -5.43
N ALA A 287 15.59 -16.05 -5.15
CA ALA A 287 16.49 -15.37 -4.21
C ALA A 287 16.24 -15.76 -2.75
N GLY A 288 14.97 -15.99 -2.36
CA GLY A 288 14.61 -16.41 -1.00
C GLY A 288 14.81 -17.91 -0.71
N ALA A 289 15.00 -18.74 -1.74
CA ALA A 289 15.28 -20.17 -1.61
C ALA A 289 16.78 -20.52 -1.52
N SER A 290 17.66 -19.52 -1.61
CA SER A 290 19.13 -19.64 -1.59
C SER A 290 19.71 -19.20 -0.26
#